data_AF-A0AAW5SFA3-F1
#
_entry.id   AF-A0AAW5SFA3-F1
#
_cell.length_a   1.000
_cell.length_b   1.000
_cell.length_c   1.000
_cell.angle_alpha   90.00
_cell.angle_beta   90.00
_cell.angle_gamma   90.00
#
_symmetry.space_group_name_H-M   'P 1'
#
loop_
_entity.id
_entity.type
_entity.pdbx_description
1 polymer ?
#
loop_
_entity_poly.entity_id
_entity_poly.type
_entity_poly.pdbx_seq_one_letter_code
_entity_poly.pdbx_strand_id
1 'polypeptide(L)'
;MTRAETYQLRAQLLELLREAGQPISSATLARMLPWHTERLDLGCELVCLAPRRTRTLEVVECHGNWHVVRRPRSSQDSGAGIYRHLRSLAGEGVVRAISLGPRRVEWEYIRPR
;
A
#
# COMPACT_ATOMS: atom_id res chain seq x y z
N MET A 1 -3.82 2.71 10.33
CA MET A 1 -4.64 3.13 9.18
C MET A 1 -6.10 3.19 9.62
N THR A 2 -6.75 4.33 9.42
CA THR A 2 -8.15 4.58 9.77
C THR A 2 -9.08 3.87 8.80
N ARG A 3 -10.38 3.84 9.15
CA ARG A 3 -11.43 3.31 8.26
C ARG A 3 -11.54 4.13 6.96
N ALA A 4 -11.44 5.45 7.04
CA ALA A 4 -11.46 6.34 5.87
C ALA A 4 -10.28 6.06 4.93
N GLU A 5 -9.06 5.95 5.47
CA GLU A 5 -7.86 5.60 4.69
C GLU A 5 -7.99 4.23 4.02
N THR A 6 -8.62 3.28 4.71
CA THR A 6 -8.89 1.94 4.15
C THR A 6 -9.82 2.01 2.95
N TYR A 7 -10.93 2.75 3.03
CA TYR A 7 -11.86 2.91 1.91
C TYR A 7 -11.21 3.64 0.75
N GLN A 8 -10.47 4.72 1.02
CA GLN A 8 -9.77 5.46 -0.03
C GLN A 8 -8.74 4.60 -0.75
N LEU A 9 -7.96 3.81 -0.01
CA LEU A 9 -6.99 2.89 -0.61
C LEU A 9 -7.68 1.83 -1.49
N ARG A 10 -8.79 1.25 -1.03
CA ARG A 10 -9.55 0.29 -1.82
C ARG A 10 -10.12 0.91 -3.09
N ALA A 11 -10.66 2.13 -3.02
CA ALA A 11 -11.16 2.86 -4.17
C ALA A 11 -10.04 3.12 -5.20
N GLN A 12 -8.85 3.54 -4.75
CA GLN A 12 -7.68 3.74 -5.62
C GLN A 12 -7.22 2.44 -6.28
N LEU A 13 -7.20 1.32 -5.55
CA LEU A 13 -6.87 0.01 -6.12
C LEU A 13 -7.84 -0.40 -7.23
N LEU A 14 -9.15 -0.18 -7.02
CA LEU A 14 -10.17 -0.48 -8.01
C LEU A 14 -10.03 0.39 -9.26
N GLU A 15 -9.77 1.68 -9.09
CA GLU A 15 -9.55 2.59 -10.22
C GLU A 15 -8.34 2.15 -11.04
N LEU A 16 -7.21 1.88 -10.39
CA LEU A 16 -5.99 1.41 -11.07
C LEU A 16 -6.21 0.09 -11.83
N LEU A 17 -6.93 -0.86 -11.23
CA LEU A 17 -7.23 -2.14 -11.88
C LEU A 17 -8.20 -1.98 -13.06
N ARG A 18 -9.15 -1.05 -12.96
CA ARG A 18 -10.09 -0.72 -14.03
C ARG A 18 -9.37 -0.05 -15.20
N GLU A 19 -8.52 0.93 -14.93
CA GLU A 19 -7.72 1.66 -15.92
C GLU A 19 -6.70 0.75 -16.62
N ALA A 20 -6.06 -0.16 -15.88
CA ALA A 20 -5.07 -1.07 -16.43
C ALA A 20 -5.63 -1.96 -17.55
N GLY A 21 -6.91 -2.35 -17.47
CA GLY A 21 -7.59 -3.17 -18.48
C GLY A 21 -7.03 -4.60 -18.64
N GLN A 22 -6.02 -4.98 -17.86
CA GLN A 22 -5.35 -6.28 -17.89
C GLN A 22 -4.87 -6.67 -16.48
N PRO A 23 -4.60 -7.97 -16.23
CA PRO A 23 -4.05 -8.42 -14.96
C PRO A 23 -2.74 -7.71 -14.59
N ILE A 24 -2.63 -7.29 -13.32
CA ILE A 24 -1.44 -6.60 -12.79
C ILE A 24 -0.99 -7.21 -11.46
N SER A 25 0.33 -7.30 -11.25
CA SER A 25 0.90 -7.79 -9.98
C SER A 25 0.71 -6.82 -8.81
N SER A 26 0.63 -7.35 -7.59
CA SER A 26 0.61 -6.54 -6.35
C SER A 26 1.80 -5.56 -6.27
N ALA A 27 2.98 -5.95 -6.75
CA ALA A 27 4.18 -5.10 -6.72
C ALA A 27 4.05 -3.90 -7.67
N THR A 28 3.42 -4.09 -8.82
CA THR A 28 3.15 -2.99 -9.75
C THR A 28 2.08 -2.06 -9.20
N LEU A 29 0.95 -2.58 -8.68
CA LEU A 29 -0.08 -1.74 -8.03
C LEU A 29 0.51 -0.90 -6.90
N ALA A 30 1.33 -1.51 -6.04
CA ALA A 30 1.95 -0.80 -4.92
C ALA A 30 2.81 0.39 -5.37
N ARG A 31 3.54 0.26 -6.49
CA ARG A 31 4.35 1.35 -7.04
C ARG A 31 3.55 2.47 -7.68
N MET A 32 2.34 2.17 -8.17
CA MET A 32 1.45 3.16 -8.79
C MET A 32 0.65 3.97 -7.76
N LEU A 33 0.50 3.43 -6.54
CA LEU A 33 -0.24 4.09 -5.48
C LEU A 33 0.56 5.25 -4.85
N PRO A 34 -0.14 6.26 -4.31
CA PRO A 34 0.49 7.27 -3.47
C PRO A 34 1.19 6.65 -2.26
N TRP A 35 2.29 7.27 -1.85
CA TRP A 35 3.04 6.85 -0.66
C TRP A 35 2.15 6.83 0.58
N HIS A 36 2.37 5.85 1.46
CA HIS A 36 1.68 5.78 2.73
C HIS A 36 2.27 6.83 3.67
N THR A 37 1.41 7.67 4.22
CA THR A 37 1.77 8.61 5.30
C THR A 37 1.31 8.02 6.63
N GLU A 38 2.17 8.06 7.65
CA GLU A 38 1.81 7.63 9.00
C GLU A 38 2.54 8.46 10.07
N ARG A 39 2.00 8.44 11.28
CA ARG A 39 2.64 9.01 12.46
C ARG A 39 3.50 7.93 13.13
N LEU A 40 4.74 8.27 13.46
CA LEU A 40 5.62 7.47 14.31
C LEU A 40 5.87 8.20 15.63
N ASP A 41 5.51 7.59 16.74
CA ASP A 41 5.81 8.09 18.09
C ASP A 41 7.21 7.63 18.53
N LEU A 42 8.22 8.09 17.78
CA LEU A 42 9.63 7.81 18.01
C LEU A 42 10.42 9.11 18.12
N GLY A 43 11.44 9.12 18.98
CA GLY A 43 12.39 10.22 19.13
C GLY A 43 13.30 10.41 17.91
N CYS A 44 13.86 11.61 17.77
CA CYS A 44 14.77 11.97 16.67
C CYS A 44 15.94 10.99 16.50
N GLU A 45 16.45 10.41 17.57
CA GLU A 45 17.54 9.43 17.59
C GLU A 45 17.24 8.16 16.79
N LEU A 46 15.95 7.79 16.65
CA LEU A 46 15.51 6.62 15.91
C LEU A 46 15.05 6.93 14.49
N VAL A 47 14.89 8.21 14.14
CA VAL A 47 14.32 8.64 12.84
C VAL A 47 15.27 9.59 12.10
N CYS A 48 15.38 10.83 12.58
CA CYS A 48 16.15 11.89 11.91
C CYS A 48 17.66 11.69 12.00
N LEU A 49 18.13 11.26 13.18
CA LEU A 49 19.54 11.07 13.54
C LEU A 49 19.96 9.59 13.44
N ALA A 50 19.06 8.73 12.97
CA ALA A 50 19.34 7.30 12.87
C ALA A 50 20.59 7.06 12.01
N PRO A 51 21.58 6.30 12.51
CA PRO A 51 22.87 6.10 11.81
C PRO A 51 22.71 5.36 10.48
N ARG A 52 21.61 4.62 10.30
CA ARG A 52 21.21 4.03 9.02
C ARG A 52 19.86 4.59 8.61
N ARG A 53 19.85 5.59 7.74
CA ARG A 53 18.62 6.06 7.10
C ARG A 53 18.03 4.93 6.27
N THR A 54 16.82 4.50 6.60
CA THR A 54 16.03 3.64 5.72
C THR A 54 15.76 4.42 4.44
N ARG A 55 16.38 4.01 3.31
CA ARG A 55 16.30 4.72 2.01
C ARG A 55 14.88 4.89 1.45
N THR A 56 13.89 4.27 2.08
CA THR A 56 12.49 4.24 1.68
C THR A 56 11.58 5.01 2.65
N LEU A 57 12.13 5.84 3.54
CA LEU A 57 11.38 6.65 4.49
C LEU A 57 11.75 8.13 4.32
N GLU A 58 10.73 8.95 4.15
CA GLU A 58 10.81 10.41 4.08
C GLU A 58 10.16 10.99 5.34
N VAL A 59 10.85 11.90 6.03
CA VAL A 59 10.28 12.64 7.17
C VAL A 59 9.58 13.88 6.63
N VAL A 60 8.28 13.99 6.85
CA VAL A 60 7.45 15.14 6.45
C VAL A 60 7.41 16.18 7.55
N GLU A 61 7.25 15.72 8.80
CA GLU A 61 7.22 16.56 9.98
C GLU A 61 8.06 15.95 11.09
N CYS A 62 8.79 16.80 11.81
CA CYS A 62 9.59 16.43 12.98
C CYS A 62 9.14 17.26 14.17
N HIS A 63 8.76 16.57 15.25
CA HIS A 63 8.28 17.19 16.48
C HIS A 63 9.12 16.77 17.70
N GLY A 64 10.34 16.28 17.47
CA GLY A 64 11.29 15.87 18.51
C GLY A 64 11.03 14.46 19.05
N ASN A 65 9.83 14.21 19.57
CA ASN A 65 9.41 12.92 20.15
C ASN A 65 8.40 12.15 19.28
N TRP A 66 7.97 12.74 18.16
CA TRP A 66 7.15 12.06 17.15
C TRP A 66 7.36 12.68 15.76
N HIS A 67 6.97 11.94 14.73
CA HIS A 67 7.20 12.30 13.34
C HIS A 67 6.00 11.95 12.46
N VAL A 68 5.75 12.75 11.43
CA VAL A 68 4.96 12.32 10.26
C VAL A 68 5.93 11.86 9.21
N VAL A 69 5.77 10.63 8.74
CA VAL A 69 6.65 10.03 7.73
C VAL A 69 5.85 9.54 6.54
N ARG A 70 6.52 9.47 5.38
CA ARG A 70 6.02 8.84 4.17
C ARG A 70 6.92 7.70 3.76
N ARG A 71 6.32 6.61 3.29
CA ARG A 71 7.04 5.47 2.70
C ARG A 71 6.29 4.90 1.49
N PRO A 72 7.00 4.30 0.52
CA PRO A 72 6.37 3.56 -0.57
C PRO A 72 5.41 2.50 -0.05
N ARG A 73 4.32 2.26 -0.78
CA ARG A 73 3.43 1.13 -0.51
C ARG A 73 4.16 -0.18 -0.75
N SER A 74 3.75 -1.22 -0.03
CA SER A 74 4.29 -2.57 -0.17
C SER A 74 3.25 -3.51 -0.74
N SER A 75 3.72 -4.48 -1.54
CA SER A 75 2.91 -5.60 -2.00
C SER A 75 2.65 -6.64 -0.91
N GLN A 76 3.33 -6.57 0.25
CA GLN A 76 3.19 -7.51 1.36
C GLN A 76 2.30 -6.96 2.46
N ASP A 77 1.84 -7.84 3.37
CA ASP A 77 1.02 -7.44 4.51
C ASP A 77 1.87 -6.75 5.60
N SER A 78 1.97 -5.42 5.48
CA SER A 78 2.57 -4.51 6.46
C SER A 78 1.66 -3.30 6.68
N GLY A 79 2.08 -2.33 7.50
CA GLY A 79 1.37 -1.04 7.67
C GLY A 79 1.10 -0.33 6.34
N ALA A 80 2.06 -0.37 5.41
CA ALA A 80 1.95 0.17 4.06
C ALA A 80 1.48 -0.87 3.01
N GLY A 81 1.07 -2.05 3.46
CA GLY A 81 0.75 -3.21 2.64
C GLY A 81 -0.61 -3.15 1.94
N ILE A 82 -0.66 -3.62 0.70
CA ILE A 82 -1.90 -3.61 -0.11
C ILE A 82 -2.55 -4.99 -0.28
N TYR A 83 -1.84 -6.09 0.03
CA TYR A 83 -2.31 -7.45 -0.30
C TYR A 83 -3.58 -7.83 0.43
N ARG A 84 -3.68 -7.59 1.76
CA ARG A 84 -4.94 -7.77 2.51
C ARG A 84 -6.13 -7.00 1.92
N HIS A 85 -5.89 -5.84 1.30
CA HIS A 85 -6.95 -5.03 0.71
C HIS A 85 -7.45 -5.66 -0.60
N LEU A 86 -6.54 -6.14 -1.43
CA LEU A 86 -6.86 -6.90 -2.64
C LEU A 86 -7.59 -8.20 -2.31
N ARG A 87 -7.16 -8.91 -1.26
CA ARG A 87 -7.83 -10.11 -0.76
C ARG A 87 -9.25 -9.85 -0.28
N SER A 88 -9.48 -8.74 0.43
CA SER A 88 -10.84 -8.35 0.83
C SER A 88 -11.72 -8.03 -0.37
N LEU A 89 -11.22 -7.26 -1.33
CA LEU A 89 -11.95 -6.92 -2.56
C LEU A 89 -12.29 -8.17 -3.39
N ALA A 90 -11.42 -9.17 -3.37
CA ALA A 90 -11.69 -10.45 -4.02
C ALA A 90 -12.76 -11.27 -3.29
N GLY A 91 -12.75 -11.24 -1.94
CA GLY A 91 -13.84 -11.82 -1.15
C GLY A 91 -15.20 -11.15 -1.40
N GLU A 92 -15.19 -9.87 -1.77
CA GLU A 92 -16.37 -9.09 -2.18
C GLU A 92 -16.76 -9.32 -3.65
N GLY A 93 -15.99 -10.08 -4.42
CA GLY A 93 -16.27 -10.38 -5.83
C GLY A 93 -16.04 -9.22 -6.80
N VAL A 94 -15.31 -8.18 -6.40
CA VAL A 94 -15.04 -6.98 -7.23
C VAL A 94 -13.75 -7.14 -8.05
N VAL A 95 -12.81 -7.94 -7.55
CA VAL A 95 -11.56 -8.27 -8.24
C VAL A 95 -11.29 -9.77 -8.19
N ARG A 96 -10.49 -10.26 -9.12
CA ARG A 96 -10.08 -11.66 -9.20
C ARG A 96 -8.58 -11.79 -8.97
N ALA A 97 -8.19 -12.77 -8.17
CA ALA A 97 -6.80 -13.21 -8.06
C ALA A 97 -6.50 -14.26 -9.14
N ILE A 98 -5.44 -14.07 -9.90
CA ILE A 98 -4.94 -14.98 -10.93
C ILE A 98 -3.59 -15.54 -10.44
N SER A 99 -3.57 -16.83 -10.12
CA SER A 99 -2.35 -17.51 -9.69
C SER A 99 -1.45 -17.83 -10.88
N LEU A 100 -0.22 -17.32 -10.87
CA LEU A 100 0.80 -17.59 -11.90
C LEU A 100 1.94 -18.48 -11.36
N GLY A 101 1.77 -19.03 -10.15
CA GLY A 101 2.75 -19.90 -9.50
C GLY A 101 2.78 -19.71 -7.97
N PRO A 102 3.68 -20.40 -7.25
CA PRO A 102 3.64 -20.50 -5.79
C PRO A 102 3.75 -19.16 -5.03
N ARG A 103 4.28 -18.11 -5.67
CA ARG A 103 4.50 -16.79 -5.06
C ARG A 103 4.12 -15.62 -5.98
N ARG A 104 3.43 -15.89 -7.09
CA ARG A 104 3.08 -14.86 -8.07
C ARG A 104 1.58 -14.84 -8.28
N VAL A 105 0.97 -13.71 -7.92
CA VAL A 105 -0.45 -13.45 -8.10
C VAL A 105 -0.60 -12.13 -8.85
N GLU A 106 -1.45 -12.14 -9.87
CA GLU A 106 -1.91 -10.95 -10.55
C GLU A 106 -3.39 -10.72 -10.24
N TRP A 107 -3.82 -9.48 -10.37
CA TRP A 107 -5.14 -9.02 -9.98
C TRP A 107 -5.82 -8.38 -11.17
N GLU A 108 -7.11 -8.66 -11.30
CA GLU A 108 -7.93 -8.18 -12.39
C GLU A 108 -9.25 -7.64 -11.84
N TYR A 109 -9.72 -6.52 -12.38
CA TYR A 109 -11.04 -5.99 -12.07
C TYR A 109 -12.14 -6.84 -12.73
N ILE A 110 -13.15 -7.24 -11.95
CA ILE A 110 -14.32 -7.96 -12.48
C ILE A 110 -15.34 -6.92 -12.93
N ARG A 111 -15.56 -6.81 -14.25
CA ARG A 111 -16.62 -5.95 -14.76
C ARG A 111 -17.99 -6.53 -14.36
N PRO A 112 -18.90 -5.72 -13.79
CA PRO A 112 -20.30 -6.12 -13.64
C PRO A 112 -20.86 -6.51 -15.00
N ARG A 113 -21.65 -7.60 -15.04
CA ARG A 113 -22.41 -7.99 -16.23
C ARG A 113 -23.65 -7.14 -16.38
#